data_AF-A0AAN7MG10-F1
#
_entry.id   AF-A0AAN7MG10-F1
#
_cell.length_a   1.000
_cell.length_b   1.000
_cell.length_c   1.000
_cell.angle_alpha   90.00
_cell.angle_beta   90.00
_cell.angle_gamma   90.00
#
_symmetry.space_group_name_H-M   'P 1'
#
loop_
_entity.id
_entity.type
_entity.pdbx_description
1 polymer ?
#
loop_
_entity_poly.entity_id
_entity_poly.type
_entity_poly.pdbx_seq_one_letter_code
_entity_poly.pdbx_strand_id
1 'polypeptide(L)'
;MRFNKAKCRVLPWLDMSQERALAAQKANCILGCIQRSVASRSREGILPLYSALVRPHLEYCIQLWSPQHKKDMEVLERVQRRAMKMMRGMEHLSYEDRLTKLGLFSLEKRRLRGDLLAAFQYFKGAYRKDGDRHFSRACCDRTSSNGAHTVQRMSGCDLLEDGSTRGFYQHAYDGRDFIAFDMDTTTFTAADAAAQITERKWVEAGTVAESLKH
;
A
#
# COMPACT_ATOMS: atom_id res chain seq x y z
N MET A 1 -7.35 32.81 31.34
CA MET A 1 -8.18 32.00 30.43
C MET A 1 -7.28 31.03 29.69
N ARG A 2 -7.53 29.72 29.83
CA ARG A 2 -6.73 28.65 29.22
C ARG A 2 -7.10 28.54 27.74
N PHE A 3 -6.15 28.78 26.84
CA PHE A 3 -6.32 28.47 25.43
C PHE A 3 -6.24 26.95 25.23
N ASN A 4 -7.37 26.36 24.85
CA ASN A 4 -7.45 24.96 24.43
C ASN A 4 -6.58 24.78 23.18
N LYS A 5 -5.55 23.95 23.29
CA LYS A 5 -4.83 23.40 22.13
C LYS A 5 -5.83 22.55 21.33
N ALA A 6 -6.36 23.08 20.24
CA ALA A 6 -6.98 22.28 19.21
C ALA A 6 -5.88 21.35 18.67
N LYS A 7 -6.01 20.04 18.95
CA LYS A 7 -5.21 19.01 18.30
C LYS A 7 -5.42 19.14 16.79
N CYS A 8 -4.41 19.62 16.07
CA CYS A 8 -4.30 19.36 14.65
C CYS A 8 -4.34 17.83 14.48
N ARG A 9 -5.44 17.29 13.94
CA ARG A 9 -5.48 15.91 13.48
C ARG A 9 -4.60 15.85 12.25
N VAL A 10 -3.33 15.52 12.45
CA VAL A 10 -2.52 14.85 11.44
C VAL A 10 -3.36 13.66 10.97
N LEU A 11 -3.63 13.57 9.66
CA LEU A 11 -4.25 12.38 9.08
C LEU A 11 -3.47 11.17 9.61
N PRO A 12 -4.11 10.22 10.31
CA PRO A 12 -3.39 9.10 10.90
C PRO A 12 -2.67 8.36 9.78
N TRP A 13 -1.39 8.06 9.98
CA TRP A 13 -0.76 6.93 9.31
C TRP A 13 -1.76 5.77 9.39
N LEU A 14 -2.22 5.27 8.24
CA LEU A 14 -3.18 4.18 8.20
C LEU A 14 -2.55 3.01 8.97
N ASP A 15 -3.13 2.62 10.11
CA ASP A 15 -2.66 1.44 10.82
C ASP A 15 -3.03 0.22 9.98
N MET A 16 -2.03 -0.30 9.28
CA MET A 16 -2.19 -1.45 8.39
C MET A 16 -2.72 -2.68 9.14
N SER A 17 -2.41 -2.80 10.44
CA SER A 17 -2.93 -3.89 11.28
C SER A 17 -4.44 -3.73 11.50
N GLN A 18 -4.91 -2.49 11.72
CA GLN A 18 -6.33 -2.18 11.89
C GLN A 18 -7.14 -2.44 10.61
N GLU A 19 -6.63 -2.01 9.45
CA GLU A 19 -7.29 -2.28 8.16
C GLU A 19 -7.45 -3.78 7.88
N ARG A 20 -6.45 -4.59 8.23
CA ARG A 20 -6.52 -6.06 8.12
C ARG A 20 -7.57 -6.65 9.04
N ALA A 21 -7.67 -6.16 10.26
CA ALA A 21 -8.70 -6.58 11.19
C ALA A 21 -10.11 -6.25 10.63
N LEU A 22 -10.29 -5.07 10.04
CA LEU A 22 -11.54 -4.67 9.39
C LEU A 22 -11.85 -5.53 8.16
N ALA A 23 -10.85 -5.85 7.32
CA ALA A 23 -11.02 -6.74 6.18
C ALA A 23 -11.43 -8.16 6.61
N ALA A 24 -10.77 -8.71 7.64
CA ALA A 24 -11.11 -9.99 8.23
C ALA A 24 -12.52 -9.99 8.84
N GLN A 25 -12.92 -8.89 9.50
CA GLN A 25 -14.26 -8.73 10.07
C GLN A 25 -15.32 -8.76 8.97
N LYS A 26 -15.16 -7.96 7.91
CA LYS A 26 -16.07 -7.95 6.75
C LYS A 26 -16.19 -9.33 6.11
N ALA A 27 -15.06 -9.99 5.88
CA ALA A 27 -15.02 -11.34 5.32
C ALA A 27 -15.74 -12.36 6.24
N ASN A 28 -15.58 -12.27 7.55
CA ASN A 28 -16.28 -13.12 8.52
C ASN A 28 -17.79 -12.86 8.56
N CYS A 29 -18.23 -11.61 8.41
CA CYS A 29 -19.66 -11.27 8.32
C CYS A 29 -20.29 -11.95 7.10
N ILE A 30 -19.67 -11.81 5.93
CA ILE A 30 -20.11 -12.46 4.68
C ILE A 30 -20.11 -13.98 4.82
N LEU A 31 -19.03 -14.54 5.37
CA LEU A 31 -18.92 -15.97 5.61
C LEU A 31 -20.01 -16.48 6.57
N GLY A 32 -20.36 -15.69 7.58
CA GLY A 32 -21.48 -15.99 8.48
C GLY A 32 -22.83 -15.94 7.76
N CYS A 33 -23.02 -15.02 6.82
CA CYS A 33 -24.23 -14.96 5.98
C CYS A 33 -24.33 -16.18 5.06
N ILE A 34 -23.25 -16.59 4.41
CA ILE A 34 -23.18 -17.83 3.62
C ILE A 34 -23.52 -19.02 4.52
N GLN A 35 -22.92 -19.07 5.71
CA GLN A 35 -23.17 -20.14 6.66
C GLN A 35 -24.66 -20.21 7.05
N ARG A 36 -25.33 -19.10 7.31
CA ARG A 36 -26.76 -19.14 7.69
C ARG A 36 -27.71 -19.40 6.52
N SER A 37 -27.38 -18.89 5.33
CA SER A 37 -28.34 -18.84 4.21
C SER A 37 -28.24 -20.06 3.28
N VAL A 38 -27.08 -20.71 3.22
CA VAL A 38 -26.87 -21.86 2.34
C VAL A 38 -27.06 -23.15 3.13
N ALA A 39 -28.15 -23.87 2.88
CA ALA A 39 -28.47 -25.14 3.54
C ALA A 39 -27.49 -26.26 3.13
N SER A 40 -27.15 -26.32 1.83
CA SER A 40 -26.19 -27.29 1.30
C SER A 40 -24.77 -26.96 1.75
N ARG A 41 -24.08 -27.91 2.39
CA ARG A 41 -22.68 -27.78 2.79
C ARG A 41 -21.70 -28.44 1.82
N SER A 42 -22.10 -28.56 0.55
CA SER A 42 -21.27 -29.18 -0.49
C SER A 42 -20.09 -28.28 -0.86
N ARG A 43 -18.99 -28.88 -1.31
CA ARG A 43 -17.82 -28.14 -1.79
C ARG A 43 -18.19 -27.34 -3.04
N GLU A 44 -19.03 -27.89 -3.91
CA GLU A 44 -19.47 -27.29 -5.16
C GLU A 44 -20.33 -26.04 -4.93
N GLY A 45 -21.04 -25.96 -3.80
CA GLY A 45 -21.83 -24.79 -3.44
C GLY A 45 -21.04 -23.73 -2.67
N ILE A 46 -20.26 -24.14 -1.66
CA ILE A 46 -19.56 -23.18 -0.78
C ILE A 46 -18.32 -22.60 -1.45
N LEU A 47 -17.57 -23.39 -2.23
CA LEU A 47 -16.29 -22.97 -2.79
C LEU A 47 -16.42 -21.80 -3.79
N PRO A 48 -17.40 -21.78 -4.70
CA PRO A 48 -17.62 -20.62 -5.58
C PRO A 48 -18.01 -19.37 -4.79
N LEU A 49 -18.89 -19.50 -3.78
CA LEU A 49 -19.32 -18.39 -2.94
C LEU A 49 -18.16 -17.79 -2.14
N TYR A 50 -17.31 -18.64 -1.56
CA TYR A 50 -16.09 -18.20 -0.88
C TYR A 50 -15.18 -17.42 -1.84
N SER A 51 -14.97 -17.96 -3.04
CA SER A 51 -14.07 -17.35 -4.04
C SER A 51 -14.62 -16.02 -4.58
N ALA A 52 -15.94 -15.90 -4.75
CA ALA A 52 -16.57 -14.71 -5.32
C ALA A 52 -16.83 -13.61 -4.29
N LEU A 53 -17.21 -13.97 -3.05
CA LEU A 53 -17.69 -12.99 -2.06
C LEU A 53 -16.71 -12.74 -0.92
N VAL A 54 -15.94 -13.74 -0.50
CA VAL A 54 -15.08 -13.64 0.70
C VAL A 54 -13.64 -13.34 0.30
N ARG A 55 -13.13 -14.07 -0.70
CA ARG A 55 -11.72 -13.98 -1.13
C ARG A 55 -11.31 -12.58 -1.62
N PRO A 56 -12.14 -11.81 -2.35
CA PRO A 56 -11.75 -10.45 -2.75
C PRO A 56 -11.46 -9.54 -1.56
N HIS A 57 -12.15 -9.67 -0.43
CA HIS A 57 -11.86 -8.86 0.76
C HIS A 57 -10.56 -9.25 1.45
N LEU A 58 -10.12 -10.51 1.33
CA LEU A 58 -8.89 -11.01 1.93
C LEU A 58 -7.65 -10.79 1.05
N GLU A 59 -7.88 -10.54 -0.24
CA GLU A 59 -6.86 -10.43 -1.30
C GLU A 59 -6.87 -9.08 -2.05
N TYR A 60 -7.76 -8.16 -1.71
CA TYR A 60 -7.75 -6.81 -2.26
C TYR A 60 -6.37 -6.17 -2.07
N CYS A 61 -5.88 -5.36 -3.00
CA CYS A 61 -4.59 -4.62 -2.93
C CYS A 61 -3.41 -5.31 -2.19
N ILE A 62 -3.21 -6.62 -2.29
CA ILE A 62 -2.13 -7.36 -1.61
C ILE A 62 -0.78 -6.66 -1.76
N GLN A 63 -0.46 -6.15 -2.95
CA GLN A 63 0.81 -5.49 -3.27
C GLN A 63 1.05 -4.20 -2.46
N LEU A 64 -0.01 -3.53 -2.02
CA LEU A 64 0.07 -2.29 -1.24
C LEU A 64 0.06 -2.56 0.27
N TRP A 65 -0.54 -3.66 0.72
CA TRP A 65 -0.76 -3.92 2.15
C TRP A 65 -0.38 -5.31 2.65
N SER A 66 0.48 -6.03 1.91
CA SER A 66 0.98 -7.37 2.26
C SER A 66 1.45 -7.38 3.73
N PRO A 67 0.89 -8.26 4.59
CA PRO A 67 1.24 -8.27 6.00
C PRO A 67 2.68 -8.73 6.27
N GLN A 68 3.48 -7.83 6.86
CA GLN A 68 4.85 -8.13 7.29
C GLN A 68 4.88 -8.96 8.58
N HIS A 69 3.85 -8.85 9.43
CA HIS A 69 3.78 -9.56 10.70
C HIS A 69 2.96 -10.85 10.58
N LYS A 70 3.52 -11.95 11.09
CA LYS A 70 2.85 -13.27 11.12
C LYS A 70 1.49 -13.25 11.81
N LYS A 71 1.34 -12.45 12.87
CA LYS A 71 0.08 -12.30 13.62
C LYS A 71 -1.07 -11.83 12.72
N ASP A 72 -0.80 -10.89 11.83
CA ASP A 72 -1.82 -10.33 10.94
C ASP A 72 -2.16 -11.29 9.80
N MET A 73 -1.15 -12.01 9.29
CA MET A 73 -1.38 -13.09 8.32
C MET A 73 -2.30 -14.16 8.90
N GLU A 74 -2.10 -14.53 10.16
CA GLU A 74 -2.94 -15.52 10.84
C GLU A 74 -4.39 -15.06 11.00
N VAL A 75 -4.64 -13.77 11.24
CA VAL A 75 -6.02 -13.23 11.34
C VAL A 75 -6.78 -13.47 10.02
N LEU A 76 -6.13 -13.25 8.88
CA LEU A 76 -6.72 -13.49 7.56
C LEU A 76 -6.84 -14.99 7.28
N GLU A 77 -5.80 -15.78 7.59
CA GLU A 77 -5.77 -17.23 7.37
C GLU A 77 -6.85 -17.97 8.16
N ARG A 78 -7.22 -17.46 9.36
CA ARG A 78 -8.33 -18.00 10.15
C ARG A 78 -9.67 -17.95 9.41
N VAL A 79 -9.90 -16.93 8.58
CA VAL A 79 -11.13 -16.82 7.78
C VAL A 79 -11.20 -17.96 6.77
N GLN A 80 -10.08 -18.23 6.08
CA GLN A 80 -9.97 -19.34 5.13
C GLN A 80 -10.16 -20.70 5.84
N ARG A 81 -9.50 -20.91 6.98
CA ARG A 81 -9.66 -22.14 7.80
C ARG A 81 -11.12 -22.38 8.19
N ARG A 82 -11.83 -21.33 8.62
CA ARG A 82 -13.24 -21.40 9.00
C ARG A 82 -14.12 -21.74 7.80
N ALA A 83 -13.89 -21.11 6.65
CA ALA A 83 -14.63 -21.39 5.42
C ALA A 83 -14.45 -22.84 4.95
N MET A 84 -13.27 -23.42 5.13
CA MET A 84 -13.06 -24.82 4.78
C MET A 84 -13.70 -25.78 5.77
N LYS A 85 -13.67 -25.47 7.06
CA LYS A 85 -14.23 -26.33 8.11
C LYS A 85 -15.75 -26.49 8.00
N MET A 86 -16.46 -25.51 7.43
CA MET A 86 -17.92 -25.59 7.27
C MET A 86 -18.39 -26.47 6.10
N MET A 87 -17.48 -26.94 5.23
CA MET A 87 -17.82 -27.87 4.15
C MET A 87 -17.91 -29.29 4.69
N ARG A 88 -18.94 -30.04 4.26
CA ARG A 88 -19.14 -31.45 4.67
C ARG A 88 -17.91 -32.29 4.31
N GLY A 89 -17.49 -33.15 5.24
CA GLY A 89 -16.34 -34.04 5.06
C GLY A 89 -14.96 -33.37 5.21
N MET A 90 -14.92 -32.10 5.62
CA MET A 90 -13.67 -31.37 5.90
C MET A 90 -13.41 -31.17 7.40
N GLU A 91 -14.40 -31.42 8.26
CA GLU A 91 -14.40 -31.06 9.68
C GLU A 91 -13.20 -31.59 10.48
N HIS A 92 -12.84 -32.85 10.26
CA HIS A 92 -11.77 -33.56 10.98
C HIS A 92 -10.40 -33.49 10.29
N LEU A 93 -10.36 -33.05 9.03
CA LEU A 93 -9.11 -32.95 8.28
C LEU A 93 -8.23 -31.82 8.81
N SER A 94 -6.91 -32.00 8.71
CA SER A 94 -5.95 -30.93 8.99
C SER A 94 -6.12 -29.78 7.99
N TYR A 95 -5.55 -28.61 8.30
CA TYR A 95 -5.65 -27.47 7.38
C TYR A 95 -5.01 -27.76 6.01
N GLU A 96 -3.83 -28.38 6.02
CA GLU A 96 -3.09 -28.74 4.80
C GLU A 96 -3.84 -29.79 3.97
N ASP A 97 -4.48 -30.78 4.61
CA ASP A 97 -5.28 -31.79 3.91
C ASP A 97 -6.52 -31.18 3.27
N ARG A 98 -7.17 -30.22 3.95
CA ARG A 98 -8.30 -29.48 3.37
C ARG A 98 -7.88 -28.70 2.13
N LEU A 99 -6.74 -28.02 2.17
CA LEU A 99 -6.18 -27.30 1.03
C LEU A 99 -5.95 -28.24 -0.15
N THR A 100 -5.30 -29.37 0.10
CA THR A 100 -4.99 -30.39 -0.91
C THR A 100 -6.27 -30.96 -1.53
N LYS A 101 -7.24 -31.38 -0.70
CA LYS A 101 -8.50 -32.00 -1.14
C LYS A 101 -9.41 -31.04 -1.91
N LEU A 102 -9.32 -29.74 -1.63
CA LEU A 102 -10.07 -28.68 -2.32
C LEU A 102 -9.30 -28.05 -3.49
N GLY A 103 -8.04 -28.42 -3.71
CA GLY A 103 -7.19 -27.82 -4.75
C GLY A 103 -6.93 -26.33 -4.53
N LEU A 104 -6.75 -25.91 -3.28
CA LEU A 104 -6.56 -24.51 -2.89
C LEU A 104 -5.15 -24.24 -2.37
N PHE A 105 -4.69 -23.02 -2.57
CA PHE A 105 -3.50 -22.48 -1.90
C PHE A 105 -3.89 -21.76 -0.60
N SER A 106 -2.96 -21.75 0.37
CA SER A 106 -3.06 -20.85 1.54
C SER A 106 -3.10 -19.39 1.08
N LEU A 107 -3.71 -18.49 1.88
CA LEU A 107 -3.70 -17.08 1.49
C LEU A 107 -2.28 -16.53 1.51
N GLU A 108 -1.42 -17.00 2.42
CA GLU A 108 0.01 -16.69 2.45
C GLU A 108 0.70 -16.99 1.11
N LYS A 109 0.54 -18.21 0.57
CA LYS A 109 1.11 -18.58 -0.75
C LYS A 109 0.54 -17.71 -1.87
N ARG A 110 -0.73 -17.35 -1.81
CA ARG A 110 -1.36 -16.46 -2.80
C ARG A 110 -0.81 -15.03 -2.74
N ARG A 111 -0.52 -14.52 -1.54
CA ARG A 111 0.12 -13.21 -1.36
C ARG A 111 1.53 -13.21 -1.90
N LEU A 112 2.33 -14.21 -1.54
CA LEU A 112 3.69 -14.38 -2.06
C LEU A 112 3.69 -14.40 -3.59
N ARG A 113 2.73 -15.10 -4.22
CA ARG A 113 2.57 -15.08 -5.67
C ARG A 113 2.25 -13.67 -6.21
N GLY A 114 1.39 -12.92 -5.53
CA GLY A 114 1.07 -11.53 -5.88
C GLY A 114 2.27 -10.60 -5.79
N ASP A 115 3.09 -10.76 -4.75
CA ASP A 115 4.32 -9.99 -4.53
C ASP A 115 5.37 -10.32 -5.60
N LEU A 116 5.55 -11.60 -5.92
CA LEU A 116 6.44 -12.05 -7.00
C LEU A 116 5.98 -11.54 -8.38
N LEU A 117 4.67 -11.53 -8.64
CA LEU A 117 4.13 -10.97 -9.89
C LEU A 117 4.34 -9.46 -9.99
N ALA A 118 4.26 -8.73 -8.88
CA ALA A 118 4.57 -7.30 -8.84
C ALA A 118 6.05 -7.05 -9.13
N ALA A 119 6.94 -7.78 -8.45
CA ALA A 119 8.38 -7.71 -8.67
C ALA A 119 8.74 -8.05 -10.12
N PHE A 120 8.16 -9.09 -10.70
CA PHE A 120 8.38 -9.45 -12.10
C PHE A 120 7.94 -8.33 -13.06
N GLN A 121 6.77 -7.71 -12.82
CA GLN A 121 6.31 -6.58 -13.63
C GLN A 121 7.23 -5.35 -13.51
N TYR A 122 7.77 -5.11 -12.32
CA TYR A 122 8.77 -4.08 -12.08
C TYR A 122 10.05 -4.36 -12.89
N PHE A 123 10.61 -5.56 -12.77
CA PHE A 123 11.82 -5.96 -13.51
C PHE A 123 11.63 -6.01 -15.03
N LYS A 124 10.42 -6.30 -15.51
CA LYS A 124 10.07 -6.24 -16.93
C LYS A 124 9.79 -4.82 -17.43
N GLY A 125 9.92 -3.80 -16.58
CA GLY A 125 9.71 -2.42 -16.97
C GLY A 125 8.26 -2.05 -17.27
N ALA A 126 7.27 -2.88 -16.88
CA ALA A 126 5.85 -2.54 -17.04
C ALA A 126 5.45 -1.31 -16.19
N TYR A 127 6.27 -0.97 -15.19
CA TYR A 127 6.16 0.22 -14.36
C TYR A 127 7.21 1.29 -14.66
N ARG A 128 8.04 1.14 -15.72
CA ARG A 128 8.87 2.26 -16.20
C ARG A 128 7.92 3.37 -16.63
N LYS A 129 7.74 4.34 -15.76
CA LYS A 129 7.22 5.63 -16.19
C LYS A 129 8.36 6.37 -16.87
N ASP A 130 8.10 6.93 -18.05
CA ASP A 130 8.94 7.98 -18.61
C ASP A 130 9.19 9.02 -17.52
N GLY A 131 10.45 9.18 -17.12
CA GLY A 131 10.87 10.06 -16.03
C GLY A 131 10.67 11.56 -16.32
N ASP A 132 9.98 11.93 -17.41
CA ASP A 132 10.06 13.28 -17.96
C ASP A 132 8.82 14.17 -17.73
N ARG A 133 7.71 13.69 -17.16
CA ARG A 133 6.57 14.59 -16.80
C ARG A 133 5.79 14.06 -15.60
N HIS A 134 6.24 14.34 -14.38
CA HIS A 134 5.60 13.82 -13.16
C HIS A 134 4.77 14.83 -12.36
N PHE A 135 4.91 16.13 -12.61
CA PHE A 135 4.09 17.16 -11.96
C PHE A 135 3.30 17.96 -12.98
N SER A 136 2.27 17.34 -13.57
CA SER A 136 1.23 18.10 -14.27
C SER A 136 -0.01 18.17 -13.38
N ARG A 137 -0.44 19.39 -13.04
CA ARG A 137 -1.72 19.67 -12.41
C ARG A 137 -2.84 19.01 -13.21
N ALA A 138 -3.55 18.03 -12.63
CA ALA A 138 -4.87 17.70 -13.13
C ALA A 138 -5.74 18.93 -12.88
N CYS A 139 -6.12 19.67 -13.94
CA CYS A 139 -7.00 20.83 -13.80
C CYS A 139 -8.32 20.38 -13.17
N CYS A 140 -8.50 20.65 -11.88
CA CYS A 140 -9.81 20.75 -11.28
C CYS A 140 -10.17 22.22 -11.22
N ASP A 141 -10.94 22.68 -12.20
CA ASP A 141 -11.55 23.99 -12.19
C ASP A 141 -12.57 24.03 -11.06
N ARG A 142 -12.17 24.53 -9.88
CA ARG A 142 -13.09 25.00 -8.85
C ARG A 142 -12.70 26.41 -8.44
N THR A 143 -13.48 27.34 -8.96
CA THR A 143 -13.52 28.76 -8.62
C THR A 143 -14.15 28.94 -7.25
N SER A 144 -13.34 29.32 -6.26
CA SER A 144 -13.79 30.06 -5.07
C SER A 144 -12.55 30.50 -4.30
N SER A 145 -12.31 31.81 -4.33
CA SER A 145 -11.17 32.53 -3.77
C SER A 145 -11.00 32.29 -2.26
N ASN A 146 -10.13 31.34 -1.94
CA ASN A 146 -9.17 31.26 -0.82
C ASN A 146 -8.49 29.90 -0.97
N GLY A 147 -7.52 29.85 -1.89
CA GLY A 147 -7.01 28.61 -2.47
C GLY A 147 -6.43 27.66 -1.43
N ALA A 148 -6.79 26.38 -1.50
CA ALA A 148 -6.02 25.34 -0.84
C ALA A 148 -4.67 25.19 -1.57
N HIS A 149 -3.57 25.27 -0.83
CA HIS A 149 -2.23 25.04 -1.36
C HIS A 149 -1.81 23.59 -1.14
N THR A 150 -1.06 23.02 -2.09
CA THR A 150 -0.58 21.64 -2.02
C THR A 150 0.93 21.61 -2.01
N VAL A 151 1.51 20.89 -1.04
CA VAL A 151 2.93 20.54 -1.03
C VAL A 151 3.04 19.05 -1.36
N GLN A 152 3.84 18.71 -2.35
CA GLN A 152 4.09 17.34 -2.77
C GLN A 152 5.57 17.04 -2.60
N ARG A 153 5.90 15.93 -1.96
CA ARG A 153 7.26 15.44 -1.80
C ARG A 153 7.39 14.09 -2.48
N MET A 154 8.42 13.94 -3.30
CA MET A 154 8.79 12.70 -3.95
C MET A 154 10.21 12.33 -3.51
N SER A 155 10.40 11.11 -3.02
CA SER A 155 11.71 10.60 -2.65
C SER A 155 11.81 9.11 -2.92
N GLY A 156 12.95 8.64 -3.40
CA GLY A 156 13.19 7.22 -3.69
C GLY A 156 14.56 6.99 -4.33
N CYS A 157 14.78 5.77 -4.83
CA CYS A 157 16.02 5.38 -5.49
C CYS A 157 15.79 4.35 -6.59
N ASP A 158 16.61 4.40 -7.62
CA ASP A 158 16.70 3.43 -8.70
C ASP A 158 17.95 2.55 -8.48
N LEU A 159 17.81 1.24 -8.65
CA LEU A 159 18.95 0.31 -8.75
C LEU A 159 19.34 0.16 -10.22
N LEU A 160 20.58 0.45 -10.55
CA LEU A 160 21.16 0.37 -11.88
C LEU A 160 21.74 -1.02 -12.16
N GLU A 161 21.93 -1.35 -13.44
CA GLU A 161 22.42 -2.68 -13.86
C GLU A 161 23.86 -2.98 -13.39
N ASP A 162 24.65 -1.93 -13.13
CA ASP A 162 25.99 -2.01 -12.56
C ASP A 162 26.00 -2.22 -11.04
N GLY A 163 24.81 -2.31 -10.41
CA GLY A 163 24.63 -2.43 -8.97
C GLY A 163 24.70 -1.10 -8.22
N SER A 164 24.90 0.03 -8.92
CA SER A 164 24.83 1.37 -8.32
C SER A 164 23.39 1.76 -8.00
N THR A 165 23.21 2.68 -7.05
CA THR A 165 21.90 3.24 -6.67
C THR A 165 21.86 4.72 -7.00
N ARG A 166 20.85 5.16 -7.73
CA ARG A 166 20.59 6.59 -8.01
C ARG A 166 19.41 7.08 -7.20
N GLY A 167 19.64 8.02 -6.30
CA GLY A 167 18.60 8.59 -5.46
C GLY A 167 17.90 9.79 -6.09
N PHE A 168 16.64 10.01 -5.74
CA PHE A 168 15.89 11.20 -6.10
C PHE A 168 15.17 11.77 -4.88
N TYR A 169 15.19 13.10 -4.75
CA TYR A 169 14.44 13.83 -3.74
C TYR A 169 13.96 15.15 -4.33
N GLN A 170 12.65 15.38 -4.36
CA GLN A 170 12.03 16.54 -4.98
C GLN A 170 10.81 17.01 -4.19
N HIS A 171 10.59 18.32 -4.19
CA HIS A 171 9.36 18.96 -3.71
C HIS A 171 8.72 19.80 -4.80
N ALA A 172 7.40 19.82 -4.79
CA ALA A 172 6.57 20.68 -5.60
C ALA A 172 5.57 21.45 -4.73
N TYR A 173 5.25 22.68 -5.15
CA TYR A 173 4.27 23.55 -4.52
C TYR A 173 3.19 23.90 -5.56
N ASP A 174 1.92 23.67 -5.23
CA ASP A 174 0.76 23.88 -6.12
C ASP A 174 0.90 23.19 -7.50
N GLY A 175 1.52 22.01 -7.50
CA GLY A 175 1.75 21.20 -8.69
C GLY A 175 2.86 21.73 -9.61
N ARG A 176 3.68 22.66 -9.14
CA ARG A 176 4.89 23.14 -9.82
C ARG A 176 6.13 22.72 -9.04
N ASP A 177 7.18 22.34 -9.75
CA ASP A 177 8.46 22.01 -9.14
C ASP A 177 8.95 23.19 -8.27
N PHE A 178 9.49 22.88 -7.10
CA PHE A 178 9.94 23.86 -6.13
C PHE A 178 11.43 23.67 -5.84
N ILE A 179 11.83 22.51 -5.32
CA ILE A 179 13.24 22.21 -5.06
C ILE A 179 13.54 20.73 -5.31
N ALA A 180 14.63 20.45 -6.02
CA ALA A 180 15.17 19.10 -6.21
C ALA A 180 16.50 18.97 -5.48
N PHE A 181 16.83 17.77 -5.04
CA PHE A 181 18.13 17.42 -4.48
C PHE A 181 18.72 16.29 -5.31
N ASP A 182 19.88 16.56 -5.89
CA ASP A 182 20.70 15.58 -6.58
C ASP A 182 21.60 14.89 -5.55
N MET A 183 21.39 13.59 -5.37
CA MET A 183 22.13 12.78 -4.40
C MET A 183 23.56 12.48 -4.86
N ASP A 184 23.83 12.51 -6.17
CA ASP A 184 25.14 12.18 -6.74
C ASP A 184 26.10 13.37 -6.59
N THR A 185 25.62 14.57 -6.93
CA THR A 185 26.41 15.81 -6.81
C THR A 185 26.23 16.52 -5.48
N THR A 186 25.22 16.12 -4.70
CA THR A 186 24.86 16.69 -3.39
C THR A 186 24.51 18.16 -3.47
N THR A 187 23.78 18.49 -4.52
CA THR A 187 23.35 19.85 -4.82
C THR A 187 21.85 19.94 -4.76
N PHE A 188 21.36 21.09 -4.28
CA PHE A 188 19.97 21.45 -4.41
C PHE A 188 19.78 22.24 -5.71
N THR A 189 18.65 22.06 -6.38
CA THR A 189 18.25 22.84 -7.55
C THR A 189 16.90 23.49 -7.23
N ALA A 190 16.90 24.82 -7.07
CA ALA A 190 15.68 25.60 -6.88
C ALA A 190 15.01 25.92 -8.22
N ALA A 191 13.69 25.74 -8.28
CA ALA A 191 12.91 25.99 -9.49
C ALA A 191 12.55 27.47 -9.70
N ASP A 192 12.46 28.25 -8.61
CA ASP A 192 12.14 29.68 -8.66
C ASP A 192 12.86 30.50 -7.56
N ALA A 193 12.69 31.83 -7.60
CA ALA A 193 13.32 32.74 -6.65
C ALA A 193 12.85 32.53 -5.19
N ALA A 194 11.64 32.03 -4.97
CA ALA A 194 11.16 31.70 -3.63
C ALA A 194 11.83 30.41 -3.12
N ALA A 195 12.03 29.43 -4.00
CA ALA A 195 12.77 28.20 -3.70
C ALA A 195 14.26 28.46 -3.40
N GLN A 196 14.88 29.46 -4.03
CA GLN A 196 16.27 29.86 -3.74
C GLN A 196 16.47 30.35 -2.30
N ILE A 197 15.41 30.80 -1.63
CA ILE A 197 15.48 31.15 -0.20
C ILE A 197 15.63 29.88 0.63
N THR A 198 14.86 28.84 0.31
CA THR A 198 14.91 27.54 0.98
C THR A 198 16.23 26.83 0.70
N GLU A 199 16.69 26.86 -0.55
CA GLU A 199 17.98 26.31 -0.97
C GLU A 199 19.13 26.89 -0.14
N ARG A 200 19.26 28.22 -0.09
CA ARG A 200 20.33 28.88 0.68
C ARG A 200 20.32 28.48 2.15
N LYS A 201 19.13 28.41 2.77
CA LYS A 201 18.99 27.97 4.16
C LYS A 201 19.44 26.52 4.38
N TRP A 202 19.13 25.64 3.43
CA TRP A 202 19.48 24.21 3.54
C TRP A 202 20.96 23.96 3.26
N VAL A 203 21.55 24.73 2.34
CA VAL A 203 23.00 24.73 2.07
C VAL A 203 23.76 25.28 3.28
N GLU A 204 23.33 26.42 3.85
CA GLU A 204 23.96 27.02 5.03
C GLU A 204 23.84 26.12 6.27
N ALA A 205 22.71 25.42 6.44
CA ALA A 205 22.50 24.52 7.56
C ALA A 205 23.35 23.25 7.49
N GLY A 206 23.77 22.79 6.29
CA GLY A 206 24.62 21.62 6.03
C GLY A 206 24.02 20.24 6.37
N THR A 207 23.32 20.15 7.49
CA THR A 207 22.68 18.97 8.08
C THR A 207 21.62 18.32 7.18
N VAL A 208 20.94 19.12 6.36
CA VAL A 208 19.86 18.62 5.49
C VAL A 208 20.44 17.73 4.40
N ALA A 209 21.52 18.13 3.74
CA ALA A 209 22.17 17.33 2.71
C ALA A 209 22.73 16.01 3.26
N GLU A 210 23.31 16.03 4.47
CA GLU A 210 23.80 14.83 5.15
C GLU A 210 22.66 13.87 5.49
N SER A 211 21.54 14.39 6.00
CA SER A 211 20.36 13.58 6.35
C SER A 211 19.67 12.94 5.14
N LEU A 212 19.85 13.51 3.93
CA LEU A 212 19.25 12.97 2.71
C LEU A 212 20.11 11.87 2.08
N LYS A 213 21.40 11.78 2.43
CA LYS A 213 22.31 10.73 1.96
C LYS A 213 22.16 9.39 2.70
N HIS A 214 21.66 9.40 3.93
CA HIS A 214 21.56 8.22 4.81
C HIS A 214 20.13 7.67 4.84
#